data_AF-A0A8D8E0H8-F1
#
_entry.id   AF-A0A8D8E0H8-F1
#
_cell.length_a   1.000
_cell.length_b   1.000
_cell.length_c   1.000
_cell.angle_alpha   90.00
_cell.angle_beta   90.00
_cell.angle_gamma   90.00
#
_symmetry.space_group_name_H-M   'P 1'
#
loop_
_entity.id
_entity.type
_entity.pdbx_description
1 polymer ?
#
loop_
_entity_poly.entity_id
_entity_poly.type
_entity_poly.pdbx_seq_one_letter_code
_entity_poly.pdbx_strand_id
1 'polypeptide(L)'
;MNPTQYAQDPSIHEMRREENPVTKANGLSRYTFWWLRNLFQTGLKRPIDEADIYETLSAHQSEQLSYQFEDRWKLELKKDRPSFLRVIVAIYGWTILANGFMYTTIDSFSRIVQPLCLGGLVSYFAPGQTTISKIEAYYYAGGIVACSFVPVAVFHHFILYIFQIGMKIRVACCSLLYKKALRITKAAGTDGLTGQVINLMSNDVAKFDTATGFVHDIWKGPIELVVLGWFIYREIGVAGLIGIAFLLSFIPLQGKMEWRETPKLFTLTQSSKRPHTV
;
A
#
# COMPACT_ATOMS: atom_id res chain seq x y z
N MET A 1 6.30 -27.16 10.60
CA MET A 1 6.99 -27.24 11.92
C MET A 1 6.06 -26.67 12.98
N ASN A 2 5.85 -27.35 14.12
CA ASN A 2 5.09 -26.76 15.24
C ASN A 2 5.93 -25.64 15.89
N PRO A 3 5.34 -24.52 16.37
CA PRO A 3 6.07 -23.42 17.02
C PRO A 3 7.06 -23.85 18.11
N THR A 4 6.79 -24.96 18.82
CA THR A 4 7.69 -25.50 19.85
C THR A 4 8.96 -26.11 19.26
N GLN A 5 8.86 -26.76 18.09
CA GLN A 5 10.02 -27.26 17.35
C GLN A 5 10.80 -26.11 16.72
N TYR A 6 10.11 -25.11 16.18
CA TYR A 6 10.73 -23.91 15.58
C TYR A 6 11.63 -23.17 16.58
N ALA A 7 11.16 -22.97 17.82
CA ALA A 7 11.91 -22.28 18.87
C ALA A 7 13.11 -23.08 19.42
N GLN A 8 13.17 -24.38 19.15
CA GLN A 8 14.22 -25.27 19.63
C GLN A 8 15.23 -25.65 18.55
N ASP A 9 15.02 -25.24 17.30
CA ASP A 9 15.93 -25.53 16.20
C ASP A 9 17.11 -24.55 16.21
N PRO A 10 18.32 -24.98 16.62
CA PRO A 10 19.48 -24.12 16.69
C PRO A 10 19.88 -23.61 15.29
N SER A 11 19.56 -24.38 14.24
CA SER A 11 19.93 -24.03 12.87
C SER A 11 19.21 -22.75 12.40
N ILE A 12 18.01 -22.45 12.92
CA ILE A 12 17.23 -21.25 12.54
C ILE A 12 17.74 -20.00 13.26
N HIS A 13 18.10 -20.12 14.54
CA HIS A 13 18.56 -19.00 15.35
C HIS A 13 20.04 -18.64 15.10
N GLU A 14 20.86 -19.62 14.69
CA GLU A 14 22.26 -19.42 14.33
C GLU A 14 22.47 -19.24 12.82
N MET A 15 21.41 -19.35 12.00
CA MET A 15 21.49 -19.18 10.55
C MET A 15 21.86 -17.73 10.21
N ARG A 16 23.10 -17.53 9.76
CA ARG A 16 23.50 -16.29 9.10
C ARG A 16 22.78 -16.21 7.75
N ARG A 17 21.72 -15.40 7.70
CA ARG A 17 20.94 -15.18 6.47
C ARG A 17 21.83 -14.57 5.39
N GLU A 18 21.56 -14.95 4.14
CA GLU A 18 22.20 -14.32 3.00
C GLU A 18 21.77 -12.85 2.88
N GLU A 19 22.69 -12.01 2.44
CA GLU A 19 22.43 -10.59 2.21
C GLU A 19 21.37 -10.41 1.11
N ASN A 20 20.47 -9.43 1.31
CA ASN A 20 19.41 -9.17 0.36
C ASN A 20 19.94 -8.77 -1.03
N PRO A 21 19.60 -9.50 -2.11
CA PRO A 21 20.17 -9.27 -3.44
C PRO A 21 19.82 -7.90 -4.04
N VAL A 22 18.81 -7.21 -3.50
CA VAL A 22 18.50 -5.82 -3.90
C VAL A 22 19.65 -4.85 -3.62
N THR A 23 20.51 -5.13 -2.62
CA THR A 23 21.66 -4.27 -2.28
C THR A 23 22.69 -4.26 -3.41
N LYS A 24 22.92 -5.42 -4.04
CA LYS A 24 23.87 -5.63 -5.14
C LYS A 24 23.24 -5.47 -6.53
N ALA A 25 21.90 -5.35 -6.61
CA ALA A 25 21.19 -5.22 -7.87
C ALA A 25 21.54 -3.90 -8.59
N ASN A 26 21.79 -3.99 -9.90
CA ASN A 26 21.95 -2.82 -10.76
C ASN A 26 20.61 -2.09 -10.98
N GLY A 27 20.64 -0.89 -11.56
CA GLY A 27 19.44 -0.06 -11.74
C GLY A 27 18.31 -0.76 -12.50
N LEU A 28 18.64 -1.48 -13.57
CA LEU A 28 17.64 -2.22 -14.35
C LEU A 28 17.01 -3.36 -13.55
N SER A 29 17.82 -4.15 -12.85
CA SER A 29 17.35 -5.26 -12.00
C SER A 29 16.49 -4.76 -10.85
N ARG A 30 16.83 -3.60 -10.26
CA ARG A 30 15.99 -2.95 -9.24
C ARG A 30 14.65 -2.52 -9.82
N TYR A 31 14.66 -1.92 -11.01
CA TYR A 31 13.45 -1.42 -11.66
C TYR A 31 12.50 -2.54 -12.12
N THR A 32 13.03 -3.62 -12.67
CA THR A 32 12.21 -4.75 -13.15
C THR A 32 11.94 -5.81 -12.07
N PHE A 33 12.38 -5.57 -10.83
CA PHE A 33 12.34 -6.54 -9.72
C PHE A 33 13.06 -7.86 -10.02
N TRP A 34 14.00 -7.86 -10.97
CA TRP A 34 14.70 -9.07 -11.42
C TRP A 34 15.56 -9.71 -10.34
N TRP A 35 15.95 -8.95 -9.32
CA TRP A 35 16.68 -9.45 -8.16
C TRP A 35 15.95 -10.56 -7.38
N LEU A 36 14.62 -10.68 -7.53
CA LEU A 36 13.81 -11.77 -6.96
C LEU A 36 13.85 -13.08 -7.76
N ARG A 37 14.47 -13.08 -8.95
CA ARG A 37 14.46 -14.24 -9.87
C ARG A 37 14.87 -15.54 -9.19
N ASN A 38 15.95 -15.54 -8.41
CA ASN A 38 16.46 -16.76 -7.78
C ASN A 38 15.47 -17.31 -6.76
N LEU A 39 14.84 -16.45 -5.96
CA LEU A 39 13.83 -16.85 -4.98
C LEU A 39 12.60 -17.48 -5.68
N PHE A 40 12.11 -16.87 -6.75
CA PHE A 40 11.00 -17.45 -7.51
C PHE A 40 11.37 -18.76 -8.23
N GLN A 41 12.59 -18.88 -8.73
CA GLN A 41 13.07 -20.13 -9.30
C GLN A 41 13.17 -21.25 -8.27
N THR A 42 13.57 -20.94 -7.04
CA THR A 42 13.54 -21.91 -5.92
C THR A 42 12.10 -22.31 -5.61
N GLY A 43 11.19 -21.34 -5.50
CA GLY A 43 9.77 -21.58 -5.20
C GLY A 43 9.02 -22.38 -6.27
N LEU A 44 9.47 -22.35 -7.52
CA LEU A 44 8.97 -23.20 -8.60
C LEU A 44 9.44 -24.66 -8.48
N LYS A 45 10.61 -24.90 -7.88
CA LYS A 45 11.23 -26.23 -7.77
C LYS A 45 10.83 -26.95 -6.49
N ARG A 46 10.75 -26.22 -5.37
CA ARG A 46 10.35 -26.75 -4.06
C ARG A 46 9.67 -25.67 -3.22
N PRO A 47 8.89 -26.04 -2.19
CA PRO A 47 8.41 -25.10 -1.19
C PRO A 47 9.57 -24.27 -0.60
N ILE A 48 9.33 -22.97 -0.40
CA ILE A 48 10.31 -22.05 0.18
C ILE A 48 10.45 -22.34 1.67
N ASP A 49 11.69 -22.49 2.13
CA ASP A 49 12.03 -22.72 3.54
C ASP A 49 12.60 -21.44 4.18
N GLU A 50 12.66 -21.39 5.51
CA GLU A 50 13.16 -20.22 6.27
C GLU A 50 14.59 -19.83 5.88
N ALA A 51 15.42 -20.82 5.51
CA ALA A 51 16.81 -20.64 5.07
C ALA A 51 16.93 -19.89 3.73
N ASP A 52 15.89 -19.93 2.89
CA ASP A 52 15.89 -19.24 1.58
C ASP A 52 15.55 -17.75 1.71
N ILE A 53 15.11 -17.31 2.88
CA ILE A 53 14.67 -15.93 3.11
C ILE A 53 15.88 -15.05 3.43
N TYR A 54 16.12 -14.06 2.57
CA TYR A 54 17.19 -13.09 2.73
C TYR A 54 17.08 -12.28 4.03
N GLU A 55 18.23 -11.74 4.45
CA GLU A 55 18.31 -10.78 5.53
C GLU A 55 17.48 -9.52 5.24
N THR A 56 16.88 -8.95 6.28
CA THR A 56 16.16 -7.69 6.18
C THR A 56 17.12 -6.56 5.84
N LEU A 57 16.69 -5.63 5.00
CA LEU A 57 17.43 -4.38 4.78
C LEU A 57 17.63 -3.64 6.10
N SER A 58 18.78 -2.97 6.25
CA SER A 58 19.11 -2.17 7.45
C SER A 58 17.98 -1.19 7.79
N ALA A 59 17.47 -0.47 6.80
CA ALA A 59 16.35 0.46 6.95
C ALA A 59 15.01 -0.19 7.37
N HIS A 60 14.92 -1.52 7.38
CA HIS A 60 13.73 -2.30 7.75
C HIS A 60 13.91 -3.01 9.10
N GLN A 61 15.08 -2.88 9.75
CA GLN A 61 15.36 -3.49 11.04
C GLN A 61 14.53 -2.84 12.16
N SER A 62 14.00 -3.67 13.05
CA SER A 62 13.13 -3.26 14.15
C SER A 62 13.80 -2.30 15.13
N GLU A 63 15.11 -2.48 15.37
CA GLU A 63 15.89 -1.62 16.26
C GLU A 63 15.92 -0.17 15.76
N GLN A 64 16.29 0.04 14.48
CA GLN A 64 16.35 1.36 13.86
C GLN A 64 14.97 2.04 13.82
N LEU A 65 13.96 1.29 13.36
CA LEU A 65 12.58 1.79 13.28
C LEU A 65 12.02 2.13 14.66
N SER A 66 12.24 1.27 15.65
CA SER A 66 11.79 1.51 17.03
C SER A 66 12.48 2.74 17.62
N TYR A 67 13.78 2.91 17.41
CA TYR A 67 14.52 4.08 17.89
C TYR A 67 13.97 5.38 17.30
N GLN A 68 13.78 5.43 15.97
CA GLN A 68 13.25 6.61 15.27
C GLN A 68 11.85 7.00 15.78
N PHE A 69 10.96 6.02 15.94
CA PHE A 69 9.61 6.27 16.45
C PHE A 69 9.61 6.63 17.93
N GLU A 70 10.45 6.01 18.76
CA GLU A 70 10.55 6.30 20.20
C GLU A 70 11.03 7.73 20.45
N ASP A 71 12.02 8.19 19.69
CA ASP A 71 12.53 9.57 19.77
C ASP A 71 11.44 10.60 19.44
N ARG A 72 10.76 10.42 18.30
CA ARG A 72 9.64 11.29 17.89
C ARG A 72 8.47 11.22 18.86
N TRP A 73 8.18 10.05 19.43
CA TRP A 73 7.14 9.89 20.45
C TRP A 73 7.47 10.66 21.73
N LYS A 74 8.73 10.67 22.19
CA LYS A 74 9.16 11.49 23.34
C LYS A 74 8.94 12.98 23.12
N LEU A 75 9.14 13.47 21.90
CA LEU A 75 8.85 14.87 21.55
C LEU A 75 7.34 15.15 21.54
N GLU A 76 6.54 14.22 21.02
CA GLU A 76 5.08 14.36 20.97
C GLU A 76 4.45 14.33 22.37
N LEU A 77 5.00 13.55 23.30
CA LEU A 77 4.56 13.47 24.71
C LEU A 77 4.67 14.81 25.47
N LYS A 78 5.44 15.78 24.96
CA LYS A 78 5.55 17.12 25.56
C LYS A 78 4.35 18.03 25.23
N LYS A 79 3.45 17.60 24.34
CA LYS A 79 2.26 18.37 23.94
C LYS A 79 1.06 17.98 24.80
N ASP A 80 0.11 18.92 24.97
CA ASP A 80 -1.10 18.71 25.77
C ASP A 80 -1.95 17.51 25.33
N ARG A 81 -1.96 17.22 24.02
CA ARG A 81 -2.69 16.09 23.42
C ARG A 81 -1.77 15.31 22.49
N PRO A 82 -1.01 14.34 23.03
CA PRO A 82 -0.09 13.54 22.22
C PRO A 82 -0.87 12.61 21.28
N SER A 83 -0.45 12.55 20.02
CA SER A 83 -1.07 11.67 19.02
C SER A 83 -0.02 10.86 18.25
N PHE A 84 -0.18 9.54 18.26
CA PHE A 84 0.73 8.65 17.53
C PHE A 84 0.60 8.81 16.01
N LEU A 85 -0.60 9.16 15.51
CA LEU A 85 -0.80 9.51 14.10
C LEU A 85 0.11 10.68 13.69
N ARG A 86 0.27 11.67 14.57
CA ARG A 86 1.14 12.82 14.30
C ARG A 86 2.61 12.42 14.20
N VAL A 87 3.04 11.41 14.97
CA VAL A 87 4.38 10.84 14.85
C VAL A 87 4.56 10.15 13.50
N ILE A 88 3.60 9.32 13.07
CA ILE A 88 3.64 8.67 11.75
C ILE A 88 3.73 9.72 10.63
N VAL A 89 2.87 10.74 10.68
CA VAL A 89 2.85 11.83 9.70
C VAL A 89 4.16 12.64 9.72
N ALA A 90 4.73 12.89 10.90
CA ALA A 90 6.01 13.59 11.01
C ALA A 90 7.20 12.78 10.42
N ILE A 91 7.15 11.45 10.46
CA ILE A 91 8.22 10.58 9.93
C ILE A 91 8.05 10.37 8.42
N TYR A 92 6.85 9.99 7.97
CA TYR A 92 6.62 9.54 6.58
C TYR A 92 5.75 10.47 5.75
N GLY A 93 5.03 11.41 6.36
CA GLY A 93 3.98 12.20 5.70
C GLY A 93 4.46 12.94 4.46
N TRP A 94 5.60 13.64 4.55
CA TRP A 94 6.16 14.34 3.37
C TRP A 94 6.55 13.38 2.26
N THR A 95 7.17 12.25 2.59
CA THR A 95 7.60 11.27 1.58
C THR A 95 6.41 10.58 0.91
N ILE A 96 5.35 10.26 1.67
CA ILE A 96 4.10 9.71 1.14
C ILE A 96 3.44 10.73 0.21
N LEU A 97 3.34 11.99 0.65
CA LEU A 97 2.71 13.06 -0.12
C LEU A 97 3.47 13.31 -1.43
N ALA A 98 4.78 13.45 -1.38
CA ALA A 98 5.60 13.74 -2.55
C ALA A 98 5.57 12.60 -3.59
N ASN A 99 5.83 11.36 -3.17
CA ASN A 99 5.79 10.19 -4.08
C ASN A 99 4.38 9.94 -4.60
N GLY A 100 3.37 10.11 -3.74
CA GLY A 100 1.99 9.92 -4.10
C GLY A 100 1.48 10.97 -5.09
N PHE A 101 1.84 12.25 -4.92
CA PHE A 101 1.49 13.30 -5.88
C PHE A 101 2.20 13.11 -7.22
N MET A 102 3.47 12.68 -7.21
CA MET A 102 4.20 12.31 -8.42
C MET A 102 3.50 11.17 -9.17
N TYR A 103 3.13 10.10 -8.47
CA TYR A 103 2.37 8.99 -9.06
C TYR A 103 1.03 9.45 -9.63
N THR A 104 0.22 10.18 -8.84
CA THR A 104 -1.07 10.72 -9.27
C THR A 104 -0.94 11.56 -10.54
N THR A 105 0.06 12.44 -10.61
CA THR A 105 0.26 13.31 -11.79
C THR A 105 0.55 12.50 -13.05
N ILE A 106 1.44 11.50 -12.97
CA ILE A 106 1.82 10.66 -14.13
C ILE A 106 0.63 9.80 -14.59
N ASP A 107 -0.07 9.18 -13.64
CA ASP A 107 -1.23 8.32 -13.91
C ASP A 107 -2.37 9.13 -14.54
N SER A 108 -2.76 10.25 -13.92
CA SER A 108 -3.86 11.09 -14.43
C SER A 108 -3.52 11.70 -15.78
N PHE A 109 -2.27 12.15 -16.01
CA PHE A 109 -1.84 12.63 -17.33
C PHE A 109 -2.01 11.56 -18.41
N SER A 110 -1.53 10.34 -18.15
CA SER A 110 -1.63 9.24 -19.11
C SER A 110 -3.09 8.84 -19.39
N ARG A 111 -3.95 8.84 -18.36
CA ARG A 111 -5.39 8.57 -18.50
C ARG A 111 -6.14 9.60 -19.35
N ILE A 112 -5.70 10.85 -19.35
CA ILE A 112 -6.29 11.93 -20.15
C ILE A 112 -5.77 11.89 -21.59
N VAL A 113 -4.46 11.66 -21.75
CA VAL A 113 -3.81 11.67 -23.08
C VAL A 113 -4.21 10.44 -23.89
N GLN A 114 -4.38 9.27 -23.26
CA GLN A 114 -4.73 8.04 -23.96
C GLN A 114 -5.99 8.14 -24.84
N PRO A 115 -7.16 8.61 -24.35
CA PRO A 115 -8.35 8.77 -25.19
C PRO A 115 -8.18 9.86 -26.26
N LEU A 116 -7.38 10.90 -26.02
CA LEU A 116 -7.07 11.91 -27.05
C LEU A 116 -6.25 11.31 -28.19
N CYS A 117 -5.23 10.51 -27.87
CA CYS A 117 -4.46 9.76 -28.86
C CYS A 117 -5.35 8.74 -29.60
N LEU A 118 -6.24 8.05 -28.87
CA LEU A 118 -7.19 7.13 -29.49
C LEU A 118 -8.13 7.85 -30.46
N GLY A 119 -8.68 9.00 -30.05
CA GLY A 119 -9.52 9.85 -30.90
C GLY A 119 -8.78 10.26 -32.19
N GLY A 120 -7.56 10.77 -32.07
CA GLY A 120 -6.72 11.14 -33.21
C GLY A 120 -6.42 9.96 -34.15
N LEU A 121 -6.15 8.78 -33.59
CA LEU A 121 -5.92 7.56 -34.37
C LEU A 121 -7.20 7.10 -35.10
N VAL A 122 -8.35 7.15 -34.44
CA VAL A 122 -9.64 6.79 -35.04
C VAL A 122 -10.01 7.80 -36.14
N SER A 123 -9.77 9.10 -35.92
CA SER A 123 -10.03 10.15 -36.91
C SER A 123 -9.23 9.96 -38.20
N TYR A 124 -8.01 9.39 -38.15
CA TYR A 124 -7.23 9.07 -39.36
C TYR A 124 -7.97 8.10 -40.29
N PHE A 125 -8.76 7.17 -39.75
CA PHE A 125 -9.54 6.20 -40.52
C PHE A 125 -10.92 6.71 -40.95
N ALA A 126 -11.26 7.96 -40.64
CA ALA A 126 -12.54 8.53 -41.04
C ALA A 126 -12.65 8.64 -42.58
N PRO A 127 -13.80 8.28 -43.19
CA PRO A 127 -13.98 8.33 -44.63
C PRO A 127 -13.74 9.74 -45.19
N GLY A 128 -12.89 9.86 -46.21
CA GLY A 128 -12.64 11.12 -46.92
C GLY A 128 -11.74 12.12 -46.18
N GLN A 129 -11.14 11.75 -45.06
CA GLN A 129 -10.21 12.63 -44.35
C GLN A 129 -8.84 12.66 -45.06
N THR A 130 -8.25 13.86 -45.20
CA THR A 130 -6.92 14.07 -45.81
C THR A 130 -5.97 14.91 -44.96
N THR A 131 -6.42 15.34 -43.78
CA THR A 131 -5.70 16.25 -42.88
C THR A 131 -4.64 15.54 -42.03
N ILE A 132 -4.96 14.33 -41.54
CA ILE A 132 -4.05 13.54 -40.70
C ILE A 132 -3.18 12.64 -41.57
N SER A 133 -1.86 12.80 -41.46
CA SER A 133 -0.88 11.98 -42.16
C SER A 133 -0.67 10.60 -41.50
N LYS A 134 -0.08 9.66 -42.25
CA LYS A 134 0.28 8.34 -41.73
C LYS A 134 1.30 8.42 -40.57
N ILE A 135 2.20 9.40 -40.59
CA ILE A 135 3.19 9.60 -39.53
C ILE A 135 2.51 10.07 -38.24
N GLU A 136 1.55 11.00 -38.34
CA GLU A 136 0.76 11.44 -37.18
C GLU A 136 -0.06 10.29 -36.59
N ALA A 137 -0.63 9.41 -37.43
CA ALA A 137 -1.29 8.20 -36.97
C ALA A 137 -0.34 7.29 -36.16
N TYR A 138 0.92 7.15 -36.59
CA TYR A 138 1.92 6.41 -35.81
C TYR A 138 2.26 7.10 -34.48
N TYR A 139 2.31 8.44 -34.42
CA TYR A 139 2.48 9.16 -33.15
C TYR A 139 1.31 8.91 -32.19
N TYR A 140 0.06 8.92 -32.70
CA TYR A 140 -1.10 8.59 -31.87
C TYR A 140 -1.04 7.14 -31.36
N ALA A 141 -0.71 6.17 -32.22
CA ALA A 141 -0.56 4.78 -31.81
C ALA A 141 0.55 4.59 -30.76
N GLY A 142 1.72 5.21 -30.97
CA GLY A 142 2.81 5.22 -29.99
C GLY A 142 2.42 5.87 -28.67
N GLY A 143 1.65 6.97 -28.73
CA GLY A 143 1.08 7.64 -27.56
C GLY A 143 0.17 6.73 -26.73
N ILE A 144 -0.70 5.94 -27.38
CA ILE A 144 -1.57 4.96 -26.70
C ILE A 144 -0.73 3.91 -25.97
N VAL A 145 0.30 3.36 -26.63
CA VAL A 145 1.20 2.37 -26.01
C VAL A 145 1.95 2.98 -24.82
N ALA A 146 2.50 4.18 -24.97
CA ALA A 146 3.20 4.89 -23.90
C ALA A 146 2.27 5.17 -22.70
N CYS A 147 1.07 5.69 -22.95
CA CYS A 147 0.08 5.96 -21.91
C CYS A 147 -0.43 4.69 -21.22
N SER A 148 -0.33 3.53 -21.87
CA SER A 148 -0.64 2.23 -21.24
C SER A 148 0.51 1.71 -20.40
N PHE A 149 1.75 1.85 -20.88
CA PHE A 149 2.93 1.27 -20.24
C PHE A 149 3.43 2.10 -19.05
N VAL A 150 3.55 3.42 -19.21
CA VAL A 150 4.17 4.30 -18.20
C VAL A 150 3.45 4.24 -16.85
N PRO A 151 2.11 4.35 -16.76
CA PRO A 151 1.42 4.27 -15.48
C PRO A 151 1.63 2.94 -14.77
N VAL A 152 1.59 1.84 -15.53
CA VAL A 152 1.81 0.48 -14.98
C VAL A 152 3.23 0.35 -14.44
N ALA A 153 4.22 0.86 -15.16
CA ALA A 153 5.62 0.78 -14.74
C ALA A 153 5.89 1.59 -13.46
N VAL A 154 5.26 2.76 -13.30
CA VAL A 154 5.36 3.58 -12.08
C VAL A 154 4.53 3.00 -10.93
N PHE A 155 3.34 2.47 -11.21
CA PHE A 155 2.42 1.94 -10.20
C PHE A 155 3.06 0.85 -9.34
N HIS A 156 3.76 -0.11 -9.95
CA HIS A 156 4.38 -1.21 -9.20
C HIS A 156 5.50 -0.76 -8.25
N HIS A 157 6.22 0.31 -8.61
CA HIS A 157 7.21 0.91 -7.74
C HIS A 157 6.55 1.67 -6.58
N PHE A 158 5.52 2.44 -6.90
CA PHE A 158 4.77 3.19 -5.91
C PHE A 158 4.07 2.27 -4.89
N ILE A 159 3.45 1.18 -5.35
CA ILE A 159 2.75 0.23 -4.47
C ILE A 159 3.73 -0.52 -3.56
N LEU A 160 4.92 -0.92 -4.08
CA LEU A 160 5.95 -1.52 -3.24
C LEU A 160 6.43 -0.52 -2.17
N TYR A 161 6.68 0.72 -2.57
CA TYR A 161 7.11 1.77 -1.66
C TYR A 161 6.10 2.02 -0.53
N ILE A 162 4.80 2.17 -0.86
CA ILE A 162 3.78 2.47 0.15
C ILE A 162 3.49 1.28 1.07
N PHE A 163 3.61 0.05 0.57
CA PHE A 163 3.54 -1.16 1.40
C PHE A 163 4.76 -1.32 2.32
N GLN A 164 5.96 -0.95 1.87
CA GLN A 164 7.13 -0.90 2.74
C GLN A 164 6.95 0.10 3.87
N ILE A 165 6.30 1.24 3.64
CA ILE A 165 5.96 2.18 4.72
C ILE A 165 4.97 1.57 5.71
N GLY A 166 3.90 0.94 5.25
CA GLY A 166 2.94 0.24 6.12
C GLY A 166 3.64 -0.80 7.01
N MET A 167 4.49 -1.62 6.41
CA MET A 167 5.32 -2.60 7.11
C MET A 167 6.22 -1.96 8.17
N LYS A 168 6.91 -0.85 7.83
CA LYS A 168 7.80 -0.14 8.77
C LYS A 168 7.03 0.41 9.97
N ILE A 169 5.85 1.01 9.73
CA ILE A 169 4.96 1.48 10.80
C ILE A 169 4.56 0.29 11.69
N ARG A 170 4.17 -0.83 11.09
CA ARG A 170 3.78 -2.04 11.83
C ARG A 170 4.91 -2.56 12.72
N VAL A 171 6.12 -2.71 12.17
CA VAL A 171 7.29 -3.18 12.91
C VAL A 171 7.63 -2.25 14.08
N ALA A 172 7.61 -0.93 13.85
CA ALA A 172 7.86 0.06 14.90
C ALA A 172 6.80 -0.03 16.01
N CYS A 173 5.52 -0.08 15.66
CA CYS A 173 4.41 -0.22 16.60
C CYS A 173 4.54 -1.48 17.46
N CYS A 174 4.79 -2.64 16.84
CA CYS A 174 4.97 -3.90 17.57
C CYS A 174 6.13 -3.81 18.56
N SER A 175 7.25 -3.22 18.13
CA SER A 175 8.44 -3.04 18.99
C SER A 175 8.15 -2.12 20.19
N LEU A 176 7.44 -1.00 19.97
CA LEU A 176 7.07 -0.07 21.04
C LEU A 176 6.03 -0.66 22.01
N LEU A 177 5.03 -1.35 21.49
CA LEU A 177 4.00 -2.03 22.29
C LEU A 177 4.62 -3.14 23.14
N TYR A 178 5.53 -3.93 22.58
CA TYR A 178 6.26 -4.96 23.30
C TYR A 178 7.10 -4.37 24.44
N LYS A 179 7.91 -3.34 24.16
CA LYS A 179 8.69 -2.61 25.18
C LYS A 179 7.79 -2.04 26.29
N LYS A 180 6.62 -1.50 25.93
CA LYS A 180 5.67 -0.92 26.89
C LYS A 180 5.02 -2.00 27.75
N ALA A 181 4.59 -3.11 27.16
CA ALA A 181 3.99 -4.24 27.88
C ALA A 181 4.95 -4.81 28.92
N LEU A 182 6.22 -5.05 28.54
CA LEU A 182 7.25 -5.54 29.47
C LEU A 182 7.49 -4.61 30.67
N ARG A 183 7.33 -3.29 30.48
CA ARG A 183 7.46 -2.31 31.59
C ARG A 183 6.23 -2.30 32.50
N ILE A 184 5.03 -2.44 31.95
CA ILE A 184 3.79 -2.45 32.75
C ILE A 184 3.66 -3.74 33.56
N THR A 185 3.96 -4.89 32.96
CA THR A 185 3.91 -6.20 33.65
C THR A 185 4.79 -6.26 34.90
N LYS A 186 5.90 -5.52 34.92
CA LYS A 186 6.76 -5.40 36.10
C LYS A 186 6.19 -4.49 37.20
N ALA A 187 5.24 -3.62 36.87
CA ALA A 187 4.77 -2.54 37.75
C ALA A 187 3.33 -2.72 38.28
N ALA A 188 2.48 -3.50 37.61
CA ALA A 188 1.09 -3.73 38.00
C ALA A 188 0.66 -5.17 37.63
N GLY A 189 -0.11 -5.83 38.51
CA GLY A 189 -0.69 -7.14 38.22
C GLY A 189 -1.44 -7.17 36.88
N THR A 190 -1.20 -8.20 36.07
CA THR A 190 -1.37 -8.17 34.61
C THR A 190 -2.67 -8.75 34.05
N ASP A 191 -3.71 -8.90 34.85
CA ASP A 191 -4.91 -9.63 34.40
C ASP A 191 -5.51 -8.99 33.14
N GLY A 192 -5.43 -9.72 32.03
CA GLY A 192 -5.95 -9.33 30.71
C GLY A 192 -5.05 -8.41 29.85
N LEU A 193 -4.13 -7.63 30.45
CA LEU A 193 -3.33 -6.63 29.72
C LEU A 193 -2.40 -7.27 28.67
N THR A 194 -1.77 -8.39 29.01
CA THR A 194 -0.88 -9.13 28.09
C THR A 194 -1.64 -9.63 26.86
N GLY A 195 -2.85 -10.17 27.06
CA GLY A 195 -3.71 -10.65 25.97
C GLY A 195 -4.19 -9.52 25.06
N GLN A 196 -4.57 -8.37 25.64
CA GLN A 196 -4.97 -7.20 24.86
C GLN A 196 -3.83 -6.64 24.01
N VAL A 197 -2.60 -6.57 24.54
CA VAL A 197 -1.44 -6.12 23.77
C VAL A 197 -1.09 -7.10 22.65
N ILE A 198 -1.14 -8.41 22.90
CA ILE A 198 -0.93 -9.42 21.86
C ILE A 198 -1.98 -9.28 20.76
N ASN A 199 -3.26 -9.12 21.11
CA ASN A 199 -4.33 -8.93 20.13
C ASN A 199 -4.16 -7.64 19.32
N LEU A 200 -3.73 -6.55 19.97
CA LEU A 200 -3.44 -5.29 19.28
C LEU A 200 -2.30 -5.46 18.27
N MET A 201 -1.21 -6.12 18.65
CA MET A 201 -0.06 -6.38 17.78
C MET A 201 -0.40 -7.30 16.59
N SER A 202 -1.27 -8.29 16.79
CA SER A 202 -1.60 -9.26 15.74
C SER A 202 -2.71 -8.80 14.79
N ASN A 203 -3.73 -8.08 15.29
CA ASN A 203 -4.91 -7.73 14.49
C ASN A 203 -4.95 -6.27 14.04
N ASP A 204 -4.61 -5.33 14.92
CA ASP A 204 -4.82 -3.90 14.62
C ASP A 204 -3.63 -3.29 13.91
N VAL A 205 -2.42 -3.61 14.37
CA VAL A 205 -1.21 -3.08 13.75
C VAL A 205 -1.01 -3.63 12.33
N ALA A 206 -1.46 -4.86 12.05
CA ALA A 206 -1.43 -5.45 10.70
C ALA A 206 -2.25 -4.65 9.67
N LYS A 207 -3.28 -3.92 10.11
CA LYS A 207 -4.11 -3.09 9.21
C LYS A 207 -3.33 -1.93 8.59
N PHE A 208 -2.21 -1.51 9.19
CA PHE A 208 -1.35 -0.46 8.60
C PHE A 208 -0.76 -0.87 7.26
N ASP A 209 -0.50 -2.16 7.03
CA ASP A 209 0.02 -2.65 5.75
C ASP A 209 -0.95 -2.33 4.62
N THR A 210 -2.23 -2.61 4.81
CA THR A 210 -3.27 -2.35 3.82
C THR A 210 -3.70 -0.89 3.80
N ALA A 211 -3.84 -0.25 4.96
CA ALA A 211 -4.34 1.11 5.06
C ALA A 211 -3.44 2.14 4.39
N THR A 212 -2.11 2.00 4.48
CA THR A 212 -1.19 2.93 3.80
C THR A 212 -1.34 2.88 2.28
N GLY A 213 -1.69 1.71 1.73
CA GLY A 213 -1.97 1.53 0.30
C GLY A 213 -3.07 2.45 -0.23
N PHE A 214 -4.07 2.78 0.58
CA PHE A 214 -5.22 3.61 0.18
C PHE A 214 -5.07 5.10 0.49
N VAL A 215 -4.00 5.51 1.18
CA VAL A 215 -3.83 6.92 1.61
C VAL A 215 -3.83 7.87 0.40
N HIS A 216 -3.25 7.43 -0.72
CA HIS A 216 -3.16 8.26 -1.92
C HIS A 216 -4.48 8.46 -2.67
N ASP A 217 -5.44 7.55 -2.49
CA ASP A 217 -6.77 7.68 -3.08
C ASP A 217 -7.55 8.86 -2.50
N ILE A 218 -7.20 9.31 -1.29
CA ILE A 218 -7.82 10.45 -0.61
C ILE A 218 -7.71 11.73 -1.45
N TRP A 219 -6.56 11.99 -2.08
CA TRP A 219 -6.39 13.14 -2.95
C TRP A 219 -6.56 12.79 -4.43
N LYS A 220 -6.14 11.59 -4.85
CA LYS A 220 -6.22 11.17 -6.25
C LYS A 220 -7.66 11.16 -6.74
N GLY A 221 -8.58 10.54 -5.99
CA GLY A 221 -9.98 10.40 -6.39
C GLY A 221 -10.67 11.74 -6.67
N PRO A 222 -10.64 12.72 -5.74
CA PRO A 222 -11.19 14.05 -5.98
C PRO A 222 -10.54 14.80 -7.15
N ILE A 223 -9.21 14.72 -7.28
CA ILE A 223 -8.49 15.38 -8.39
C ILE A 223 -8.95 14.81 -9.73
N GLU A 224 -8.98 13.48 -9.86
CA GLU A 224 -9.40 12.82 -11.10
C GLU A 224 -10.88 13.08 -11.41
N LEU A 225 -11.75 13.08 -10.40
CA LEU A 225 -13.16 13.41 -10.57
C LEU A 225 -13.35 14.81 -11.17
N VAL A 226 -12.61 15.81 -10.67
CA VAL A 226 -12.68 17.18 -11.17
C VAL A 226 -12.11 17.28 -12.58
N VAL A 227 -10.92 16.73 -12.80
CA VAL A 227 -10.22 16.86 -14.10
C VAL A 227 -10.96 16.09 -15.21
N LEU A 228 -11.27 14.80 -14.99
CA LEU A 228 -12.00 14.00 -15.98
C LEU A 228 -13.45 14.49 -16.13
N GLY A 229 -14.08 14.94 -15.05
CA GLY A 229 -15.40 15.55 -15.10
C GLY A 229 -15.44 16.80 -15.97
N TRP A 230 -14.40 17.63 -15.94
CA TRP A 230 -14.28 18.79 -16.83
C TRP A 230 -14.15 18.39 -18.31
N PHE A 231 -13.32 17.38 -18.63
CA PHE A 231 -13.21 16.88 -20.01
C PHE A 231 -14.53 16.29 -20.52
N ILE A 232 -15.21 15.50 -19.68
CA ILE A 232 -16.54 14.95 -20.01
C ILE A 232 -17.56 16.06 -20.25
N TYR A 233 -17.58 17.09 -19.40
CA TYR A 233 -18.47 18.23 -19.58
C TYR A 233 -18.17 18.98 -20.89
N ARG A 234 -16.91 19.13 -21.26
CA ARG A 234 -16.52 19.78 -22.51
C ARG A 234 -17.01 19.01 -23.75
N GLU A 235 -16.92 17.68 -23.74
CA GLU A 235 -17.26 16.85 -24.92
C GLU A 235 -18.75 16.47 -24.98
N ILE A 236 -19.38 16.21 -23.83
CA ILE A 236 -20.76 15.66 -23.73
C ILE A 236 -21.74 16.69 -23.14
N GLY A 237 -21.25 17.77 -22.53
CA GLY A 237 -22.09 18.77 -21.87
C GLY A 237 -22.73 18.26 -20.57
N VAL A 238 -23.88 18.84 -20.23
CA VAL A 238 -24.60 18.55 -18.97
C VAL A 238 -25.01 17.08 -18.86
N ALA A 239 -25.29 16.42 -19.99
CA ALA A 239 -25.64 15.00 -19.99
C ALA A 239 -24.53 14.12 -19.38
N GLY A 240 -23.26 14.45 -19.62
CA GLY A 240 -22.13 13.75 -19.01
C GLY A 240 -22.08 13.92 -17.48
N LEU A 241 -22.41 15.12 -16.99
CA LEU A 241 -22.48 15.40 -15.55
C LEU A 241 -23.59 14.60 -14.85
N ILE A 242 -24.73 14.38 -15.51
CA ILE A 242 -25.80 13.53 -14.99
C ILE A 242 -25.30 12.09 -14.81
N GLY A 243 -24.52 11.57 -15.76
CA GLY A 243 -23.88 10.26 -15.65
C GLY A 243 -22.91 10.17 -14.46
N ILE A 244 -22.08 11.19 -14.25
CA ILE A 244 -21.17 11.27 -13.09
C ILE A 244 -21.97 11.31 -11.79
N ALA A 245 -23.03 12.12 -11.70
CA ALA A 245 -23.89 12.20 -10.51
C ALA A 245 -24.56 10.85 -10.20
N PHE A 246 -25.01 10.13 -11.24
CA PHE A 246 -25.54 8.78 -11.09
C PHE A 246 -24.49 7.82 -10.53
N LEU A 247 -23.24 7.84 -11.04
CA LEU A 247 -22.15 7.02 -10.49
C LEU A 247 -21.81 7.37 -9.04
N LEU A 248 -21.81 8.66 -8.69
CA LEU A 248 -21.55 9.11 -7.31
C LEU A 248 -22.67 8.68 -6.34
N SER A 249 -23.90 8.49 -6.81
CA SER A 249 -25.01 8.00 -5.98
C SER A 249 -24.78 6.58 -5.43
N PHE A 250 -23.88 5.79 -6.05
CA PHE A 250 -23.49 4.48 -5.53
C PHE A 250 -22.62 4.55 -4.29
N ILE A 251 -21.88 5.65 -4.06
CA ILE A 251 -21.03 5.80 -2.87
C ILE A 251 -21.84 5.74 -1.56
N PRO A 252 -22.88 6.56 -1.35
CA PRO A 252 -23.70 6.45 -0.14
C PRO A 252 -24.47 5.13 -0.05
N LEU A 253 -24.83 4.53 -1.19
CA LEU A 253 -25.47 3.21 -1.22
C LEU A 253 -24.53 2.12 -0.71
N GLN A 254 -23.28 2.10 -1.19
CA GLN A 254 -22.22 1.19 -0.72
C GLN A 254 -21.96 1.40 0.77
N GLY A 255 -21.78 2.64 1.22
CA GLY A 255 -21.58 2.95 2.64
C GLY A 255 -22.76 2.51 3.53
N LYS A 256 -24.01 2.64 3.06
CA LYS A 256 -25.19 2.15 3.78
C LYS A 256 -25.23 0.63 3.87
N MET A 257 -24.86 -0.07 2.80
CA MET A 257 -24.78 -1.53 2.80
C MET A 257 -23.70 -2.02 3.76
N GLU A 258 -22.50 -1.45 3.68
CA GLU A 258 -21.40 -1.77 4.59
C GLU A 258 -21.78 -1.52 6.05
N TRP A 259 -22.36 -0.35 6.35
CA TRP A 259 -22.83 -0.02 7.70
C TRP A 259 -23.88 -1.02 8.23
N ARG A 260 -24.74 -1.55 7.36
CA ARG A 260 -25.77 -2.52 7.74
C ARG A 260 -25.21 -3.92 8.02
N GLU A 261 -24.15 -4.32 7.32
CA GLU A 261 -23.55 -5.65 7.48
C GLU A 261 -22.45 -5.68 8.57
N THR A 262 -21.84 -4.54 8.90
CA THR A 262 -20.76 -4.44 9.91
C THR A 262 -21.16 -4.99 11.29
N PRO A 263 -22.33 -4.65 11.87
CA PRO A 263 -22.75 -5.17 13.17
C PRO A 263 -22.96 -6.70 13.16
N LYS A 264 -23.47 -7.26 12.06
CA LYS A 264 -23.75 -8.70 11.93
C LYS A 264 -22.46 -9.52 11.93
N LEU A 265 -21.45 -9.04 11.22
CA LEU A 265 -20.12 -9.66 11.18
C LEU A 265 -19.44 -9.63 12.55
N PHE A 266 -19.60 -8.54 13.31
CA PHE A 266 -19.11 -8.43 14.68
C PHE A 266 -19.79 -9.43 15.63
N THR A 267 -21.11 -9.62 15.51
CA THR A 267 -21.83 -10.63 16.32
C THR A 267 -21.42 -12.06 15.98
N LEU A 268 -21.19 -12.39 14.71
CA LEU A 268 -20.77 -13.74 14.28
C LEU A 268 -19.34 -14.06 14.75
N THR A 269 -18.43 -13.09 14.69
CA THR A 269 -17.05 -13.27 15.20
C THR A 269 -16.99 -13.38 16.72
N GLN A 270 -17.87 -12.69 17.46
CA GLN A 270 -17.98 -12.88 18.91
C GLN A 270 -18.63 -14.22 19.28
N SER A 271 -19.62 -14.69 18.52
CA SER A 271 -20.25 -16.01 18.72
C SER A 271 -19.28 -17.17 18.49
N SER A 272 -18.40 -17.06 17.48
CA SER A 272 -17.39 -18.08 17.17
C SER A 272 -16.23 -18.15 18.19
N LYS A 273 -16.00 -17.09 18.97
CA LYS A 273 -14.94 -17.03 19.99
C LYS A 273 -15.39 -17.49 21.38
N ARG A 274 -16.66 -17.84 21.58
CA ARG A 274 -17.10 -18.49 22.83
C ARG A 274 -16.63 -19.94 22.79
N PRO A 275 -15.76 -20.39 23.72
CA PRO A 275 -15.48 -21.81 23.83
C PRO A 275 -16.81 -22.52 24.13
N HIS A 276 -17.11 -23.57 23.37
CA HIS A 276 -18.19 -24.48 23.72
C HIS A 276 -17.81 -25.09 25.08
N THR A 277 -18.37 -24.53 26.14
CA THR A 277 -18.40 -25.19 27.45
C THR A 277 -19.29 -26.41 27.31
N VAL A 278 -18.66 -27.57 27.26
CA VAL A 278 -19.22 -28.86 27.63
C VAL A 278 -18.34 -29.40 28.75
#